data_AF-A0A9D5L443-F1
#
_entry.id   AF-A0A9D5L443-F1
#
_cell.length_a   1.000
_cell.length_b   1.000
_cell.length_c   1.000
_cell.angle_alpha   90.00
_cell.angle_beta   90.00
_cell.angle_gamma   90.00
#
_symmetry.space_group_name_H-M   'P 1'
#
loop_
_entity.id
_entity.type
_entity.pdbx_description
1 polymer ?
#
loop_
_entity_poly.entity_id
_entity_poly.type
_entity_poly.pdbx_seq_one_letter_code
_entity_poly.pdbx_strand_id
1 'polypeptide(L)'
;MSIKVYVISDPLAINFLVDDDIDGFNEYIDSDDTLDFPEPELFDAEAQALAFCAGIGYGANESVVPDHYPLRSCEEADTPFIEAIERY
;
A
#
# COMPACT_ATOMS: atom_id res chain seq x y z
N MET A 1 17.46 8.90 3.01
CA MET A 1 16.07 9.04 2.54
C MET A 1 15.27 8.10 3.38
N SER A 2 14.22 8.58 4.03
CA SER A 2 13.34 7.73 4.83
C SER A 2 12.37 7.02 3.90
N ILE A 3 12.23 5.71 4.06
CA ILE A 3 11.29 4.88 3.29
C ILE A 3 9.95 4.92 4.02
N LYS A 4 8.92 5.39 3.32
CA LYS A 4 7.53 5.36 3.80
C LYS A 4 6.91 4.01 3.43
N VAL A 5 6.25 3.37 4.38
CA VAL A 5 5.45 2.16 4.14
C VAL A 5 4.02 2.40 4.60
N TYR A 6 3.07 2.35 3.67
CA TYR A 6 1.64 2.44 3.98
C TYR A 6 1.06 1.03 4.03
N VAL A 7 0.39 0.68 5.13
CA VAL A 7 -0.25 -0.63 5.27
C VAL A 7 -1.72 -0.50 4.96
N ILE A 8 -2.10 -0.88 3.75
CA ILE A 8 -3.49 -0.86 3.32
C ILE A 8 -4.15 -2.13 3.81
N SER A 9 -5.25 -1.98 4.56
CA SER A 9 -6.03 -3.10 5.10
C SER A 9 -7.40 -3.21 4.43
N ASP A 10 -7.73 -2.29 3.51
CA ASP A 10 -9.00 -2.32 2.79
C ASP A 10 -8.94 -3.32 1.62
N PRO A 11 -9.83 -4.32 1.57
CA PRO A 11 -9.76 -5.38 0.57
C PRO A 11 -10.06 -4.90 -0.87
N LEU A 12 -10.81 -3.82 -1.06
CA LEU A 12 -11.05 -3.25 -2.39
C LEU A 12 -9.81 -2.50 -2.86
N ALA A 13 -9.26 -1.63 -2.00
CA ALA A 13 -7.99 -0.95 -2.25
C ALA A 13 -6.90 -1.95 -2.63
N ILE A 14 -6.70 -3.01 -1.82
CA ILE A 14 -5.70 -4.05 -2.06
C ILE A 14 -5.92 -4.74 -3.41
N ASN A 15 -7.17 -4.93 -3.85
CA ASN A 15 -7.45 -5.53 -5.15
C ASN A 15 -6.87 -4.69 -6.30
N PHE A 16 -7.08 -3.37 -6.26
CA PHE A 16 -6.50 -2.45 -7.23
C PHE A 16 -4.96 -2.43 -7.17
N LEU A 17 -4.37 -2.51 -5.97
CA LEU A 17 -2.91 -2.59 -5.80
C LEU A 17 -2.32 -3.87 -6.40
N VAL A 18 -3.00 -5.01 -6.21
CA VAL A 18 -2.56 -6.30 -6.74
C VAL A 18 -2.73 -6.38 -8.26
N ASP A 19 -3.76 -5.75 -8.82
CA ASP A 19 -4.02 -5.70 -10.27
C ASP A 19 -3.21 -4.59 -10.98
N ASP A 20 -2.45 -3.78 -10.23
CA ASP A 20 -1.74 -2.58 -10.72
C ASP A 20 -2.68 -1.55 -11.39
N ASP A 21 -3.94 -1.50 -10.93
CA ASP A 21 -5.00 -0.67 -11.51
C ASP A 21 -5.12 0.68 -10.78
N ILE A 22 -4.24 1.62 -11.17
CA ILE A 22 -4.17 2.96 -10.56
C ILE A 22 -5.39 3.83 -10.89
N ASP A 23 -5.97 3.67 -12.08
CA ASP A 23 -7.16 4.42 -12.51
C ASP A 23 -8.36 4.06 -11.64
N GLY A 24 -8.61 2.77 -11.42
CA GLY A 24 -9.65 2.27 -10.53
C GLY A 24 -9.42 2.62 -9.07
N PHE A 25 -8.16 2.62 -8.62
CA PHE A 25 -7.81 3.09 -7.27
C PHE A 25 -8.12 4.59 -7.07
N ASN A 26 -7.80 5.44 -8.05
CA ASN A 26 -8.15 6.86 -8.00
C ASN A 26 -9.65 7.08 -8.00
N GLU A 27 -10.41 6.39 -8.86
CA GLU A 27 -11.88 6.49 -8.84
C GLU A 27 -12.47 5.99 -7.53
N TYR A 28 -11.88 4.95 -6.93
CA TYR A 28 -12.30 4.44 -5.63
C TYR A 28 -12.10 5.47 -4.51
N ILE A 29 -10.91 6.10 -4.46
CA ILE A 29 -10.60 7.16 -3.50
C ILE A 29 -11.49 8.40 -3.71
N ASP A 30 -11.69 8.83 -4.95
CA ASP A 30 -12.53 10.00 -5.27
C ASP A 30 -14.01 9.72 -4.96
N SER A 31 -14.45 8.47 -5.14
CA SER A 31 -15.84 8.07 -4.90
C SER A 31 -16.18 7.83 -3.42
N ASP A 32 -15.20 7.46 -2.59
CA ASP A 32 -15.41 7.15 -1.17
C ASP A 32 -14.63 8.12 -0.28
N ASP A 33 -15.33 9.08 0.32
CA ASP A 33 -14.77 10.08 1.27
C ASP A 33 -14.61 9.51 2.70
N THR A 34 -14.86 8.20 2.89
CA THR A 34 -14.79 7.55 4.21
C THR A 34 -13.59 6.63 4.36
N LEU A 35 -12.67 6.65 3.38
CA LEU A 35 -11.46 5.86 3.42
C LEU A 35 -10.53 6.43 4.49
N ASP A 36 -10.16 5.58 5.44
CA ASP A 36 -9.17 5.91 6.46
C ASP A 36 -7.86 5.21 6.09
N PHE A 37 -6.95 5.97 5.48
CA PHE A 37 -5.60 5.50 5.21
C PHE A 37 -4.71 5.73 6.43
N PRO A 38 -4.07 4.69 6.99
CA PRO A 38 -3.19 4.87 8.13
C PRO A 38 -1.94 5.67 7.76
N GLU A 39 -1.38 6.38 8.74
CA GLU A 39 -0.11 7.09 8.58
C GLU A 39 1.01 6.13 8.13
N PRO A 40 1.93 6.59 7.27
CA PRO A 40 3.03 5.76 6.81
C PRO A 40 4.04 5.50 7.92
N GLU A 41 4.48 4.25 8.02
CA GLU A 41 5.61 3.89 8.86
C GLU A 41 6.91 4.34 8.17
N LEU A 42 7.76 5.04 8.90
CA LEU A 42 9.03 5.58 8.40
C LEU A 42 10.20 4.67 8.79
N PHE A 43 10.94 4.22 7.79
CA PHE A 43 12.12 3.39 7.98
C PHE A 43 13.38 4.07 7.45
N ASP A 44 14.49 3.91 8.17
CA ASP A 44 15.81 4.40 7.74
C ASP A 44 16.48 3.48 6.70
N ALA A 45 16.08 2.21 6.64
CA ALA A 45 16.67 1.21 5.75
C ALA A 45 15.61 0.34 5.07
N GLU A 46 15.84 0.02 3.80
CA GLU A 46 14.96 -0.83 2.98
C GLU A 46 14.80 -2.22 3.59
N ALA A 47 15.88 -2.78 4.13
CA ALA A 47 15.83 -4.06 4.82
C ALA A 47 14.87 -4.06 6.03
N GLN A 48 14.70 -2.93 6.71
CA GLN A 48 13.75 -2.82 7.83
C GLN A 48 12.31 -2.76 7.33
N ALA A 49 12.06 -1.97 6.28
CA ALA A 49 10.76 -1.91 5.62
C ALA A 49 10.35 -3.29 5.08
N LEU A 50 11.26 -3.99 4.42
CA LEU A 50 11.01 -5.32 3.86
C LEU A 50 10.75 -6.37 4.95
N ALA A 51 11.50 -6.32 6.05
CA ALA A 51 11.28 -7.18 7.21
C ALA A 51 9.93 -6.93 7.87
N PHE A 52 9.48 -5.67 7.93
CA PHE A 52 8.16 -5.31 8.40
C PHE A 52 7.06 -5.86 7.48
N CYS A 53 7.21 -5.69 6.16
CA CYS A 53 6.29 -6.26 5.16
C CYS A 53 6.16 -7.79 5.30
N ALA A 54 7.29 -8.48 5.46
CA ALA A 54 7.31 -9.92 5.70
C ALA A 54 6.64 -10.30 7.04
N GLY A 55 6.75 -9.44 8.06
CA GLY A 55 6.14 -9.64 9.37
C GLY A 55 4.61 -9.54 9.37
N ILE A 56 4.02 -8.73 8.49
CA ILE A 56 2.56 -8.59 8.35
C ILE A 56 1.93 -9.68 7.46
N GLY A 57 2.71 -10.66 6.99
CA GLY A 57 2.21 -11.77 6.17
C GLY A 57 2.15 -11.49 4.68
N TYR A 58 2.73 -10.37 4.22
CA TYR A 58 2.88 -10.09 2.80
C TYR A 58 3.76 -11.16 2.13
N GLY A 59 3.27 -11.80 1.08
CA GLY A 59 3.95 -12.88 0.36
C GLY A 59 3.84 -14.28 0.97
N ALA A 60 3.09 -14.47 2.07
CA ALA A 60 2.97 -15.78 2.73
C ALA A 60 1.92 -16.71 2.12
N ASN A 61 0.97 -16.19 1.33
CA ASN A 61 -0.04 -16.99 0.61
C ASN A 61 -0.33 -16.38 -0.77
N GLU A 62 0.33 -16.87 -1.82
CA GLU A 62 0.18 -16.44 -3.22
C GLU A 62 -1.21 -16.72 -3.84
N SER A 63 -2.16 -17.28 -3.08
CA SER A 63 -3.43 -17.77 -3.62
C SER A 63 -4.66 -16.99 -3.14
N VAL A 64 -4.50 -15.98 -2.28
CA VAL A 64 -5.60 -15.16 -1.72
C VAL A 64 -5.14 -13.71 -1.67
N VAL A 65 -6.03 -12.77 -2.00
CA VAL A 65 -5.79 -11.33 -1.81
C VAL A 65 -5.29 -11.13 -0.38
N PRO A 66 -4.12 -10.52 -0.16
CA PRO A 66 -3.58 -10.38 1.18
C PRO A 66 -4.52 -9.49 2.01
N ASP A 67 -4.64 -9.82 3.30
CA ASP A 67 -5.46 -9.03 4.24
C ASP A 67 -4.83 -7.65 4.49
N HIS A 68 -3.51 -7.53 4.27
CA HIS A 68 -2.73 -6.31 4.41
C HIS A 68 -1.74 -6.18 3.25
N TYR A 69 -1.74 -5.05 2.56
CA TYR A 69 -0.80 -4.75 1.47
C TYR A 69 0.10 -3.56 1.83
N PRO A 70 1.43 -3.76 1.94
CA PRO A 70 2.37 -2.70 2.23
C PRO A 70 2.83 -2.00 0.94
N LEU A 71 2.42 -0.74 0.77
CA LEU A 71 2.95 0.15 -0.27
C LEU A 71 4.26 0.77 0.18
N ARG A 72 5.33 0.57 -0.58
CA ARG A 72 6.67 1.02 -0.20
C ARG A 72 7.10 2.15 -1.10
N SER A 73 7.41 3.32 -0.54
CA SER A 73 7.93 4.45 -1.32
C SER A 73 9.31 4.20 -1.95
N CYS A 74 9.98 3.09 -1.62
CA CYS A 74 11.20 2.66 -2.32
C CYS A 74 10.90 1.99 -3.68
N GLU A 75 9.66 1.55 -3.91
CA GLU A 75 9.24 0.91 -5.15
C GLU A 75 8.56 1.92 -6.06
N GLU A 76 9.01 1.99 -7.31
CA GLU A 76 8.46 2.91 -8.30
C GLU A 76 7.00 2.56 -8.67
N ALA A 77 6.62 1.28 -8.57
CA ALA A 77 5.24 0.82 -8.83
C ALA A 77 4.24 1.27 -7.75
N ASP A 78 4.68 1.31 -6.48
CA ASP A 78 3.83 1.73 -5.36
C ASP A 78 3.72 3.26 -5.26
N THR A 79 4.67 3.99 -5.84
CA THR A 79 4.75 5.47 -5.80
C THR A 79 3.45 6.17 -6.26
N PRO A 80 2.85 5.86 -7.42
CA PRO A 80 1.62 6.53 -7.86
C PRO A 80 0.43 6.31 -6.90
N PHE A 81 0.33 5.12 -6.28
CA PHE A 81 -0.71 4.84 -5.29
C PHE A 81 -0.50 5.64 -4.00
N ILE A 82 0.75 5.73 -3.54
CA ILE A 82 1.13 6.55 -2.39
C ILE A 82 0.81 8.03 -2.64
N GLU A 83 1.12 8.55 -3.82
CA GLU A 83 0.79 9.93 -4.18
C GLU A 83 -0.72 10.17 -4.23
N ALA A 84 -1.52 9.20 -4.66
CA ALA A 84 -2.97 9.30 -4.63
C ALA A 84 -3.50 9.38 -3.19
N ILE A 85 -2.99 8.54 -2.29
CA ILE A 85 -3.34 8.54 -0.86
C ILE A 85 -2.92 9.85 -0.18
N GLU A 86 -1.70 10.36 -0.46
CA GLU A 86 -1.22 11.62 0.13
C GLU A 86 -1.97 12.87 -0.37
N ARG A 87 -2.74 12.75 -1.46
CA ARG A 87 -3.51 13.86 -2.05
C ARG A 87 -4.97 13.89 -1.64
N TYR A 88 -5.48 12.77 -1.14
CA TYR A 88 -6.80 12.63 -0.55
C TYR A 88 -6.83 13.30 0.83
#